data_AF-A0A359KIV9-F1
#
_entry.id   AF-A0A359KIV9-F1
#
_cell.length_a   1.000
_cell.length_b   1.000
_cell.length_c   1.000
_cell.angle_alpha   90.00
_cell.angle_beta   90.00
_cell.angle_gamma   90.00
#
_symmetry.space_group_name_H-M   'P 1'
#
loop_
_entity.id
_entity.type
_entity.pdbx_description
1 polymer ?
#
loop_
_entity_poly.entity_id
_entity_poly.type
_entity_poly.pdbx_seq_one_letter_code
_entity_poly.pdbx_strand_id
1 'polypeptide(L)'
;NPTDEGELFGMTILALKMSAYTNGVSELHGKVSRDMWQALWPGVPVNEVPIGHVTNGIHLASWVSEEMASYYDRYIGPRWRSEPTGKEIWAQAGQIPPEELWRIHERHREEMVLNIRETLQAQLDQHGAAQVEIKRAGEVLDPEILTIGFARRFATYKRATLLLRDIDRLIALINNATRPIQIIFAGKAHPRDDAGKELIRQIVVASRRAELRHRVVFLEDYDIAIARRLVQGVDVWLNNPRRPMEASGTSGMKASANANLNFSTLDGWWDEAWREHSGTADPAGWAIGRGETYSNWDLQDQVEAEDIYDVLERDIIPTFYDRGADNLPRRWIARMAAAIECLCPFVSGLRMVRDYTEQFYLPALAMAEIMAADDMNGARDLAIWRARVTDGWKEVRVEAVNGDARSTLEVGSALHTQALVHLGALRPEDVTVELYAGRVNAAGELVDPTSSPMVVQSSAAAGGYIYQLSAPMARSSGIHGYTVRVLPRHDCLCSPYVPGLITWAEAPDGA
;
A
#
# COMPACT_ATOMS: atom_id res chain seq x y z
N ASN A 1 -28.26 0.44 9.84
CA ASN A 1 -29.64 0.45 9.32
C ASN A 1 -30.48 1.27 10.29
N PRO A 2 -30.99 2.45 9.89
CA PRO A 2 -31.77 3.30 10.78
C PRO A 2 -33.10 2.68 11.26
N THR A 3 -33.51 1.54 10.70
CA THR A 3 -34.70 0.78 11.14
C THR A 3 -34.36 -0.44 12.01
N ASP A 4 -33.07 -0.69 12.30
CA ASP A 4 -32.62 -1.75 13.20
C ASP A 4 -32.09 -1.15 14.50
N GLU A 5 -32.91 -1.20 15.56
CA GLU A 5 -32.55 -0.69 16.89
C GLU A 5 -31.46 -1.53 17.59
N GLY A 6 -31.17 -2.74 17.11
CA GLY A 6 -30.12 -3.62 17.62
C GLY A 6 -28.76 -3.43 16.97
N GLU A 7 -28.68 -2.66 15.88
CA GLU A 7 -27.44 -2.44 15.15
C GLU A 7 -26.51 -1.47 15.91
N LEU A 8 -25.28 -1.91 16.16
CA LEU A 8 -24.27 -1.06 16.76
C LEU A 8 -23.90 0.09 15.83
N PHE A 9 -23.79 1.30 16.37
CA PHE A 9 -23.42 2.48 15.61
C PHE A 9 -22.00 2.36 15.02
N GLY A 10 -21.89 2.26 13.70
CA GLY A 10 -20.62 2.16 12.99
C GLY A 10 -19.99 3.52 12.71
N MET A 11 -18.96 3.89 13.48
CA MET A 11 -18.21 5.15 13.28
C MET A 11 -17.62 5.28 11.86
N THR A 12 -17.14 4.17 11.28
CA THR A 12 -16.61 4.17 9.91
C THR A 12 -17.69 4.44 8.88
N ILE A 13 -18.89 3.86 9.03
CA ILE A 13 -20.01 4.10 8.12
C ILE A 13 -20.45 5.57 8.21
N LEU A 14 -20.51 6.14 9.43
CA LEU A 14 -20.76 7.56 9.62
C LEU A 14 -19.73 8.41 8.86
N ALA A 15 -18.44 8.13 9.06
CA ALA A 15 -17.36 8.87 8.41
C ALA A 15 -17.44 8.78 6.88
N LEU A 16 -17.64 7.58 6.32
CA LEU A 16 -17.78 7.38 4.87
C LEU A 16 -18.98 8.13 4.29
N LYS A 17 -20.12 8.18 5.00
CA LYS A 17 -21.32 8.88 4.55
C LYS A 17 -21.25 10.40 4.69
N MET A 18 -20.43 10.90 5.61
CA MET A 18 -20.32 12.33 5.94
C MET A 18 -19.07 13.00 5.38
N SER A 19 -18.22 12.28 4.64
CA SER A 19 -17.01 12.82 4.04
C SER A 19 -17.16 12.98 2.54
N ALA A 20 -16.67 14.09 1.99
CA ALA A 20 -16.64 14.31 0.55
C ALA A 20 -15.62 13.42 -0.17
N TYR A 21 -14.51 13.09 0.53
CA TYR A 21 -13.41 12.27 0.03
C TYR A 21 -12.99 11.28 1.11
N THR A 22 -12.61 10.08 0.69
CA THR A 22 -12.15 9.00 1.58
C THR A 22 -11.03 8.23 0.89
N ASN A 23 -10.06 7.69 1.65
CA ASN A 23 -8.88 7.08 1.07
C ASN A 23 -8.30 5.92 1.89
N GLY A 24 -7.68 4.97 1.18
CA GLY A 24 -6.69 4.06 1.74
C GLY A 24 -5.32 4.74 1.93
N VAL A 25 -4.38 4.03 2.57
CA VAL A 25 -3.04 4.54 2.94
C VAL A 25 -1.90 3.85 2.15
N SER A 26 -2.29 3.06 1.17
CA SER A 26 -1.53 2.54 0.03
C SER A 26 -2.54 2.18 -1.07
N GLU A 27 -2.07 1.95 -2.30
CA GLU A 27 -2.89 1.54 -3.43
C GLU A 27 -3.66 0.25 -3.13
N LEU A 28 -2.95 -0.78 -2.62
CA LEU A 28 -3.56 -2.05 -2.25
C LEU A 28 -4.58 -1.89 -1.13
N HIS A 29 -4.30 -1.06 -0.12
CA HIS A 29 -5.27 -0.78 0.95
C HIS A 29 -6.51 -0.05 0.42
N GLY A 30 -6.36 0.83 -0.57
CA GLY A 30 -7.48 1.46 -1.27
C GLY A 30 -8.37 0.41 -1.96
N LYS A 31 -7.76 -0.56 -2.65
CA LYS A 31 -8.49 -1.68 -3.28
C LYS A 31 -9.24 -2.53 -2.25
N VAL A 32 -8.58 -2.93 -1.17
CA VAL A 32 -9.21 -3.70 -0.08
C VAL A 32 -10.34 -2.91 0.58
N SER A 33 -10.17 -1.59 0.77
CA SER A 33 -11.20 -0.73 1.36
C SER A 33 -12.45 -0.64 0.48
N ARG A 34 -12.27 -0.54 -0.84
CA ARG A 34 -13.39 -0.53 -1.79
C ARG A 34 -14.19 -1.83 -1.76
N ASP A 35 -13.50 -2.97 -1.71
CA ASP A 35 -14.12 -4.29 -1.59
C ASP A 35 -14.89 -4.44 -0.27
N MET A 36 -14.25 -4.10 0.84
CA MET A 36 -14.82 -4.20 2.19
C MET A 36 -16.09 -3.34 2.38
N TRP A 37 -16.15 -2.16 1.75
CA TRP A 37 -17.25 -1.22 1.92
C TRP A 37 -18.19 -1.13 0.72
N GLN A 38 -18.06 -2.01 -0.26
CA GLN A 38 -18.87 -2.00 -1.49
C GLN A 38 -20.38 -1.97 -1.20
N ALA A 39 -20.82 -2.65 -0.13
CA ALA A 39 -22.23 -2.71 0.26
C ALA A 39 -22.86 -1.33 0.57
N LEU A 40 -22.06 -0.29 0.82
CA LEU A 40 -22.57 1.08 0.99
C LEU A 40 -22.95 1.75 -0.33
N TRP A 41 -22.51 1.21 -1.47
CA TRP A 41 -22.80 1.68 -2.82
C TRP A 41 -23.32 0.55 -3.72
N PRO A 42 -24.56 0.08 -3.49
CA PRO A 42 -25.14 -1.01 -4.27
C PRO A 42 -25.10 -0.72 -5.77
N GLY A 43 -24.70 -1.70 -6.57
CA GLY A 43 -24.61 -1.58 -8.03
C GLY A 43 -23.37 -0.83 -8.53
N VAL A 44 -22.57 -0.20 -7.67
CA VAL A 44 -21.30 0.43 -8.09
C VAL A 44 -20.21 -0.64 -8.22
N PRO A 45 -19.49 -0.70 -9.35
CA PRO A 45 -18.35 -1.60 -9.52
C PRO A 45 -17.27 -1.35 -8.46
N VAL A 46 -16.65 -2.42 -7.94
CA VAL A 46 -15.68 -2.31 -6.83
C VAL A 46 -14.54 -1.32 -7.14
N ASN A 47 -14.09 -1.25 -8.39
CA ASN A 47 -13.03 -0.33 -8.80
C ASN A 47 -13.46 1.16 -8.83
N GLU A 48 -14.76 1.45 -8.81
CA GLU A 48 -15.33 2.81 -8.87
C GLU A 48 -15.96 3.26 -7.55
N VAL A 49 -16.05 2.39 -6.54
CA VAL A 49 -16.43 2.77 -5.17
C VAL A 49 -15.58 3.99 -4.75
N PRO A 50 -16.18 5.08 -4.22
CA PRO A 50 -15.52 6.39 -4.05
C PRO A 50 -14.56 6.44 -2.85
N ILE A 51 -13.67 5.47 -2.77
CA ILE A 51 -12.56 5.37 -1.82
C ILE A 51 -11.26 5.35 -2.65
N GLY A 52 -10.54 6.47 -2.62
CA GLY A 52 -9.24 6.63 -3.27
C GLY A 52 -8.10 6.02 -2.45
N HIS A 53 -6.87 6.49 -2.68
CA HIS A 53 -5.73 6.18 -1.82
C HIS A 53 -4.73 7.33 -1.85
N VAL A 54 -4.03 7.51 -0.74
CA VAL A 54 -2.80 8.31 -0.67
C VAL A 54 -1.79 7.49 0.10
N THR A 55 -0.74 7.04 -0.57
CA THR A 55 0.27 6.21 0.08
C THR A 55 1.02 7.02 1.12
N ASN A 56 1.17 6.42 2.31
CA ASN A 56 1.91 7.05 3.38
C ASN A 56 3.34 7.43 2.98
N GLY A 57 3.86 8.45 3.64
CA GLY A 57 5.27 8.85 3.57
C GLY A 57 5.84 9.18 4.94
N ILE A 58 7.14 9.43 4.97
CA ILE A 58 7.89 9.78 6.18
C ILE A 58 8.59 11.13 6.02
N HIS A 59 8.77 11.84 7.12
CA HIS A 59 9.61 13.03 7.11
C HIS A 59 11.09 12.61 7.06
N LEU A 60 11.69 12.60 5.86
CA LEU A 60 13.04 12.08 5.61
C LEU A 60 14.07 12.65 6.59
N ALA A 61 14.11 13.97 6.76
CA ALA A 61 15.08 14.63 7.64
C ALA A 61 14.99 14.23 9.12
N SER A 62 13.87 13.63 9.58
CA SER A 62 13.78 13.11 10.95
C SER A 62 14.32 11.68 11.12
N TRP A 63 14.47 10.94 10.02
CA TRP A 63 14.82 9.51 10.03
C TRP A 63 16.20 9.21 9.43
N VAL A 64 16.65 10.03 8.47
CA VAL A 64 18.02 9.97 7.95
C VAL A 64 18.99 10.34 9.08
N SER A 65 20.06 9.55 9.26
CA SER A 65 21.10 9.88 10.24
C SER A 65 21.82 11.18 9.89
N GLU A 66 22.38 11.88 10.87
CA GLU A 66 23.13 13.12 10.61
C GLU A 66 24.30 12.92 9.64
N GLU A 67 24.91 11.74 9.71
CA GLU A 67 26.04 11.35 8.89
C GLU A 67 25.59 11.09 7.46
N MET A 68 24.57 10.26 7.24
CA MET A 68 23.99 10.06 5.91
C MET A 68 23.48 11.37 5.31
N ALA A 69 22.88 12.24 6.14
CA ALA A 69 22.44 13.57 5.73
C ALA A 69 23.60 14.45 5.21
N SER A 70 24.79 14.38 5.84
CA SER A 70 25.98 15.10 5.35
C SER A 70 26.44 14.62 3.97
N TYR A 71 26.24 13.34 3.67
CA TYR A 71 26.54 12.75 2.36
C TYR A 71 25.50 13.13 1.32
N TYR A 72 24.23 13.15 1.68
CA TYR A 72 23.19 13.69 0.82
C TYR A 72 23.46 15.17 0.51
N ASP A 73 23.90 15.97 1.49
CA ASP A 73 24.26 17.37 1.24
C ASP A 73 25.42 17.53 0.26
N ARG A 74 26.42 16.64 0.35
CA ARG A 74 27.61 16.69 -0.47
C ARG A 74 27.39 16.20 -1.90
N TYR A 75 26.66 15.10 -2.08
CA TYR A 75 26.57 14.37 -3.35
C TYR A 75 25.22 14.50 -4.06
N ILE A 76 24.12 14.67 -3.30
CA ILE A 76 22.76 14.87 -3.83
C ILE A 76 22.40 16.36 -3.86
N GLY A 77 23.00 17.13 -2.94
CA GLY A 77 22.77 18.55 -2.75
C GLY A 77 21.65 18.84 -1.74
N PRO A 78 21.69 19.99 -1.04
CA PRO A 78 20.82 20.30 0.10
C PRO A 78 19.31 20.35 -0.23
N ARG A 79 18.97 20.41 -1.53
CA ARG A 79 17.59 20.36 -2.03
C ARG A 79 16.85 19.08 -1.65
N TRP A 80 17.53 18.01 -1.25
CA TRP A 80 16.84 16.82 -0.73
C TRP A 80 15.97 17.11 0.50
N ARG A 81 16.23 18.19 1.25
CA ARG A 81 15.37 18.61 2.37
C ARG A 81 14.16 19.45 1.95
N SER A 82 14.36 20.39 1.02
CA SER A 82 13.31 21.31 0.59
C SER A 82 12.43 20.74 -0.53
N GLU A 83 13.00 19.87 -1.36
CA GLU A 83 12.38 19.28 -2.55
C GLU A 83 12.57 17.75 -2.60
N PRO A 84 12.24 17.02 -1.52
CA PRO A 84 12.47 15.57 -1.41
C PRO A 84 11.72 14.73 -2.44
N THR A 85 10.80 15.31 -3.21
CA THR A 85 10.02 14.62 -4.25
C THR A 85 10.70 14.65 -5.63
N GLY A 86 11.75 15.47 -5.81
CA GLY A 86 12.44 15.63 -7.09
C GLY A 86 13.22 14.37 -7.45
N LYS A 87 12.78 13.61 -8.45
CA LYS A 87 13.50 12.39 -8.87
C LYS A 87 14.89 12.72 -9.43
N GLU A 88 15.06 13.91 -10.01
CA GLU A 88 16.30 14.39 -10.59
C GLU A 88 17.42 14.64 -9.55
N ILE A 89 17.07 14.95 -8.31
CA ILE A 89 18.07 15.07 -7.24
C ILE A 89 18.49 13.67 -6.78
N TRP A 90 17.54 12.75 -6.57
CA TRP A 90 17.82 11.41 -6.08
C TRP A 90 18.55 10.53 -7.11
N ALA A 91 18.43 10.82 -8.41
CA ALA A 91 19.25 10.24 -9.47
C ALA A 91 20.76 10.45 -9.27
N GLN A 92 21.16 11.39 -8.40
CA GLN A 92 22.56 11.63 -8.03
C GLN A 92 23.04 10.68 -6.92
N ALA A 93 22.20 9.80 -6.36
CA ALA A 93 22.60 8.86 -5.31
C ALA A 93 23.78 7.97 -5.75
N GLY A 94 23.85 7.60 -7.03
CA GLY A 94 24.98 6.86 -7.60
C GLY A 94 26.31 7.64 -7.64
N GLN A 95 26.32 8.95 -7.33
CA GLN A 95 27.54 9.75 -7.20
C GLN A 95 28.20 9.59 -5.83
N ILE A 96 27.50 9.05 -4.82
CA ILE A 96 28.10 8.74 -3.53
C ILE A 96 29.14 7.63 -3.76
N PRO A 97 30.43 7.86 -3.43
CA PRO A 97 31.45 6.85 -3.64
C PRO A 97 31.10 5.56 -2.89
N PRO A 98 31.15 4.38 -3.54
CA PRO A 98 30.73 3.11 -2.94
C PRO A 98 31.41 2.80 -1.61
N GLU A 99 32.72 3.10 -1.50
CA GLU A 99 33.52 2.94 -0.29
C GLU A 99 33.05 3.84 0.85
N GLU A 100 32.60 5.06 0.54
CA GLU A 100 32.10 5.97 1.57
C GLU A 100 30.69 5.55 2.03
N LEU A 101 29.82 5.14 1.10
CA LEU A 101 28.48 4.64 1.44
C LEU A 101 28.55 3.39 2.33
N TRP A 102 29.43 2.44 1.98
CA TRP A 102 29.65 1.24 2.79
C TRP A 102 30.21 1.56 4.17
N ARG A 103 31.18 2.47 4.26
CA ARG A 103 31.81 2.85 5.54
C ARG A 103 30.82 3.49 6.51
N ILE A 104 29.91 4.35 6.02
CA ILE A 104 28.84 4.92 6.86
C ILE A 104 27.95 3.80 7.40
N HIS A 105 27.59 2.86 6.52
CA HIS A 105 26.73 1.74 6.87
C HIS A 105 27.37 0.83 7.93
N GLU A 106 28.65 0.50 7.78
CA GLU A 106 29.42 -0.23 8.79
C GLU A 106 29.42 0.49 10.14
N ARG A 107 29.70 1.80 10.13
CA ARG A 107 29.69 2.60 11.36
C ARG A 107 28.31 2.63 12.04
N HIS A 108 27.23 2.82 11.28
CA HIS A 108 25.88 2.76 11.86
C HIS A 108 25.58 1.38 12.45
N ARG A 109 26.06 0.30 11.81
CA ARG A 109 25.90 -1.06 12.33
C ARG A 109 26.70 -1.26 13.62
N GLU A 110 27.94 -0.78 13.69
CA GLU A 110 28.77 -0.78 14.90
C GLU A 110 28.08 -0.03 16.05
N GLU A 111 27.64 1.21 15.80
CA GLU A 111 26.94 2.02 16.79
C GLU A 111 25.65 1.35 17.24
N MET A 112 24.86 0.81 16.31
CA MET A 112 23.65 0.06 16.64
C MET A 112 23.96 -1.13 17.55
N VAL A 113 24.98 -1.94 17.23
CA VAL A 113 25.36 -3.11 18.04
C VAL A 113 25.77 -2.69 19.46
N LEU A 114 26.59 -1.64 19.59
CA LEU A 114 27.00 -1.09 20.90
C LEU A 114 25.78 -0.62 21.71
N ASN A 115 24.91 0.19 21.11
CA ASN A 115 23.70 0.68 21.76
C ASN A 115 22.75 -0.47 22.17
N ILE A 116 22.66 -1.53 21.36
CA ILE A 116 21.83 -2.70 21.65
C ILE A 116 22.38 -3.49 22.83
N ARG A 117 23.69 -3.70 22.88
CA ARG A 117 24.36 -4.35 24.02
C ARG A 117 24.05 -3.62 25.31
N GLU A 118 24.22 -2.29 25.34
CA GLU A 118 23.90 -1.45 26.50
C GLU A 118 22.42 -1.53 26.88
N THR A 119 21.53 -1.47 25.88
CA THR A 119 20.07 -1.54 26.09
C THR A 119 19.67 -2.90 26.69
N LEU A 120 20.21 -3.99 26.15
CA LEU A 120 19.91 -5.34 26.62
C LEU A 120 20.47 -5.59 28.03
N GLN A 121 21.66 -5.06 28.33
CA GLN A 121 22.23 -5.10 29.68
C GLN A 121 21.34 -4.39 30.69
N ALA A 122 20.87 -3.18 30.37
CA ALA A 122 19.95 -2.43 31.22
C ALA A 122 18.61 -3.15 31.40
N GLN A 123 18.06 -3.76 30.33
CA GLN A 123 16.82 -4.55 30.40
C GLN A 123 16.97 -5.76 31.34
N LEU A 124 18.07 -6.50 31.22
CA LEU A 124 18.33 -7.66 32.08
C LEU A 124 18.55 -7.26 33.54
N ASP A 125 19.26 -6.16 33.79
CA ASP A 125 19.47 -5.63 35.15
C ASP A 125 18.15 -5.22 35.81
N GLN A 126 17.27 -4.52 35.08
CA GLN A 126 15.92 -4.17 35.55
C GLN A 126 15.06 -5.39 35.89
N HIS A 127 15.27 -6.51 35.21
CA HIS A 127 14.61 -7.78 35.49
C HIS A 127 15.28 -8.63 36.57
N GLY A 128 16.34 -8.12 37.21
CA GLY A 128 17.06 -8.84 38.26
C GLY A 128 17.81 -10.07 37.76
N ALA A 129 18.24 -10.07 36.49
CA ALA A 129 19.01 -11.15 35.89
C ALA A 129 20.36 -11.34 36.59
N ALA A 130 20.95 -12.53 36.45
CA ALA A 130 22.25 -12.80 37.05
C ALA A 130 23.34 -11.97 36.37
N GLN A 131 24.37 -11.55 37.12
CA GLN A 131 25.50 -10.77 36.58
C GLN A 131 26.21 -11.44 35.40
N VAL A 132 26.20 -12.78 35.33
CA VAL A 132 26.73 -13.53 34.18
C VAL A 132 25.89 -13.31 32.92
N GLU A 133 24.57 -13.22 33.04
CA GLU A 133 23.67 -12.96 31.92
C GLU A 133 23.79 -11.52 31.42
N ILE A 134 23.90 -10.55 32.34
CA ILE A 134 24.15 -9.15 32.02
C ILE A 134 25.50 -9.00 31.28
N LYS A 135 26.57 -9.65 31.76
CA LYS A 135 27.85 -9.62 31.04
C LYS A 135 27.76 -10.21 29.64
N ARG A 136 27.08 -11.36 29.48
CA ARG A 136 26.85 -11.98 28.17
C ARG A 136 26.08 -11.07 27.22
N ALA A 137 25.12 -10.29 27.70
CA ALA A 137 24.42 -9.29 26.88
C ALA A 137 25.35 -8.19 26.34
N GLY A 138 26.50 -7.95 26.97
CA GLY A 138 27.55 -7.06 26.45
C GLY A 138 28.34 -7.66 25.28
N GLU A 139 28.18 -8.95 25.00
CA GLU A 139 28.95 -9.72 24.01
C GLU A 139 28.07 -10.25 22.86
N VAL A 140 26.78 -9.91 22.83
CA VAL A 140 25.87 -10.32 21.75
C VAL A 140 26.07 -9.49 20.50
N LEU A 141 25.71 -10.06 19.35
CA LEU A 141 25.81 -9.45 18.03
C LEU A 141 27.25 -9.13 17.63
N ASP A 142 27.51 -9.10 16.33
CA ASP A 142 28.80 -8.76 15.76
C ASP A 142 28.56 -7.76 14.62
N PRO A 143 29.24 -6.59 14.61
CA PRO A 143 29.08 -5.60 13.54
C PRO A 143 29.58 -6.07 12.17
N GLU A 144 30.33 -7.16 12.05
CA GLU A 144 30.74 -7.70 10.74
C GLU A 144 29.70 -8.69 10.16
N ILE A 145 28.68 -9.06 10.93
CA ILE A 145 27.67 -10.05 10.55
C ILE A 145 26.42 -9.39 9.95
N LEU A 146 25.88 -10.01 8.89
CA LEU A 146 24.62 -9.62 8.26
C LEU A 146 23.49 -9.58 9.31
N THR A 147 22.93 -8.38 9.51
CA THR A 147 21.94 -8.07 10.54
C THR A 147 20.57 -7.83 9.94
N ILE A 148 19.62 -8.69 10.31
CA ILE A 148 18.22 -8.59 9.90
C ILE A 148 17.40 -7.95 11.03
N GLY A 149 16.75 -6.84 10.74
CA GLY A 149 15.84 -6.15 11.65
C GLY A 149 14.39 -6.57 11.46
N PHE A 150 13.72 -6.89 12.57
CA PHE A 150 12.27 -7.03 12.65
C PHE A 150 11.78 -6.17 13.83
N ALA A 151 11.19 -5.01 13.56
CA ALA A 151 10.64 -4.19 14.64
C ALA A 151 9.26 -3.62 14.36
N ARG A 152 8.30 -3.94 15.23
CA ARG A 152 6.90 -3.48 15.14
C ARG A 152 6.05 -3.95 16.32
N ARG A 153 4.83 -3.41 16.45
CA ARG A 153 3.79 -4.00 17.31
C ARG A 153 3.59 -5.47 16.94
N PHE A 154 3.63 -6.36 17.92
CA PHE A 154 3.35 -7.79 17.75
C PHE A 154 1.84 -8.03 17.64
N ALA A 155 1.44 -8.66 16.54
CA ALA A 155 0.10 -9.12 16.24
C ALA A 155 0.22 -10.36 15.34
N THR A 156 -0.76 -11.26 15.38
CA THR A 156 -0.72 -12.55 14.68
C THR A 156 -0.50 -12.42 13.18
N TYR A 157 -1.17 -11.46 12.53
CA TYR A 157 -1.03 -11.24 11.10
C TYR A 157 0.37 -10.78 10.67
N LYS A 158 1.23 -10.28 11.59
CA LYS A 158 2.59 -9.84 11.27
C LYS A 158 3.63 -10.97 11.23
N ARG A 159 3.24 -12.16 11.70
CA ARG A 159 3.99 -13.42 11.58
C ARG A 159 5.45 -13.32 12.04
N ALA A 160 5.67 -12.72 13.20
CA ALA A 160 7.02 -12.54 13.76
C ALA A 160 7.76 -13.87 14.02
N THR A 161 7.02 -14.97 14.23
CA THR A 161 7.55 -16.31 14.47
C THR A 161 7.70 -17.15 13.19
N LEU A 162 7.46 -16.60 12.00
CA LEU A 162 7.52 -17.36 10.73
C LEU A 162 8.91 -18.01 10.52
N LEU A 163 9.97 -17.27 10.85
CA LEU A 163 11.36 -17.77 10.84
C LEU A 163 11.65 -18.83 11.92
N LEU A 164 10.79 -19.01 12.91
CA LEU A 164 10.95 -20.06 13.92
C LEU A 164 10.28 -21.37 13.50
N ARG A 165 9.55 -21.38 12.38
CA ARG A 165 8.85 -22.57 11.87
C ARG A 165 9.83 -23.66 11.46
N ASP A 166 10.95 -23.30 10.83
CA ASP A 166 12.08 -24.18 10.55
C ASP A 166 13.29 -23.75 11.38
N ILE A 167 13.22 -24.07 12.67
CA ILE A 167 14.22 -23.63 13.63
C ILE A 167 15.61 -24.22 13.35
N ASP A 168 15.68 -25.41 12.75
CA ASP A 168 16.95 -26.07 12.45
C ASP A 168 17.65 -25.39 11.26
N ARG A 169 16.90 -25.02 10.22
CA ARG A 169 17.42 -24.20 9.10
C ARG A 169 17.83 -22.80 9.60
N LEU A 170 17.05 -22.18 10.49
CA LEU A 170 17.46 -20.92 11.12
C LEU A 170 18.78 -21.06 11.90
N ILE A 171 18.94 -22.10 12.72
CA ILE A 171 20.16 -22.36 13.49
C ILE A 171 21.36 -22.55 12.55
N ALA A 172 21.19 -23.24 11.44
CA ALA A 172 22.23 -23.44 10.44
C ALA A 172 22.69 -22.12 9.80
N LEU A 173 21.77 -21.20 9.51
CA LEU A 173 22.10 -19.87 8.98
C LEU A 173 22.77 -18.98 10.03
N ILE A 174 22.23 -18.94 11.25
CA ILE A 174 22.77 -18.16 12.35
C ILE A 174 24.20 -18.60 12.68
N ASN A 175 24.50 -19.90 12.64
CA ASN A 175 25.80 -20.47 13.01
C ASN A 175 26.69 -20.85 11.83
N ASN A 176 26.38 -20.39 10.62
CA ASN A 176 27.22 -20.66 9.46
C ASN A 176 28.66 -20.17 9.71
N ALA A 177 29.65 -20.99 9.36
CA ALA A 177 31.05 -20.72 9.66
C ALA A 177 31.65 -19.55 8.86
N THR A 178 31.13 -19.27 7.66
CA THR A 178 31.68 -18.26 6.75
C THR A 178 30.69 -17.15 6.41
N ARG A 179 29.40 -17.42 6.49
CA ARG A 179 28.32 -16.49 6.13
C ARG A 179 27.19 -16.51 7.17
N PRO A 180 27.49 -16.24 8.46
CA PRO A 180 26.46 -16.23 9.50
C PRO A 180 25.46 -15.09 9.30
N ILE A 181 24.31 -15.18 9.96
CA ILE A 181 23.39 -14.04 10.10
C ILE A 181 23.11 -13.77 11.58
N GLN A 182 22.55 -12.60 11.85
CA GLN A 182 22.00 -12.24 13.15
C GLN A 182 20.67 -11.53 13.00
N ILE A 183 19.79 -11.66 13.99
CA ILE A 183 18.43 -11.13 13.94
C ILE A 183 18.15 -10.31 15.19
N ILE A 184 17.62 -9.11 14.97
CA ILE A 184 17.13 -8.24 16.04
C ILE A 184 15.62 -8.15 15.92
N PHE A 185 14.92 -8.68 16.92
CA PHE A 185 13.50 -8.46 17.12
C PHE A 185 13.29 -7.29 18.07
N ALA A 186 12.31 -6.42 17.79
CA ALA A 186 11.90 -5.39 18.73
C ALA A 186 10.40 -5.11 18.63
N GLY A 187 9.77 -4.80 19.76
CA GLY A 187 8.36 -4.44 19.74
C GLY A 187 7.65 -4.59 21.06
N LYS A 188 6.34 -4.33 21.02
CA LYS A 188 5.43 -4.50 22.15
C LYS A 188 4.16 -5.21 21.66
N ALA A 189 3.55 -6.01 22.52
CA ALA A 189 2.18 -6.50 22.31
C ALA A 189 1.20 -5.59 23.05
N HIS A 190 -0.04 -5.50 22.58
CA HIS A 190 -1.06 -4.78 23.32
C HIS A 190 -1.39 -5.53 24.63
N PRO A 191 -1.65 -4.85 25.77
CA PRO A 191 -1.90 -5.52 27.05
C PRO A 191 -3.05 -6.54 27.04
N ARG A 192 -3.99 -6.41 26.10
CA ARG A 192 -5.12 -7.33 25.89
C ARG A 192 -4.96 -8.32 24.73
N ASP A 193 -3.79 -8.35 24.07
CA ASP A 193 -3.51 -9.21 22.92
C ASP A 193 -2.64 -10.40 23.35
N ASP A 194 -3.29 -11.44 23.89
CA ASP A 194 -2.59 -12.61 24.42
C ASP A 194 -1.89 -13.42 23.33
N ALA A 195 -2.43 -13.44 22.11
CA ALA A 195 -1.78 -14.07 20.97
C ALA A 195 -0.48 -13.33 20.60
N GLY A 196 -0.50 -11.99 20.57
CA GLY A 196 0.71 -11.18 20.38
C GLY A 196 1.77 -11.41 21.46
N LYS A 197 1.36 -11.56 22.73
CA LYS A 197 2.28 -11.90 23.83
C LYS A 197 2.88 -13.29 23.68
N GLU A 198 2.11 -14.27 23.21
CA GLU A 198 2.61 -15.62 22.96
C GLU A 198 3.68 -15.65 21.86
N LEU A 199 3.52 -14.83 20.81
CA LEU A 199 4.57 -14.66 19.79
C LEU A 199 5.87 -14.10 20.40
N ILE A 200 5.77 -13.07 21.25
CA ILE A 200 6.93 -12.52 21.97
C ILE A 200 7.57 -13.61 22.84
N ARG A 201 6.76 -14.36 23.59
CA ARG A 201 7.25 -15.46 24.45
C ARG A 201 8.03 -16.49 23.62
N GLN A 202 7.53 -16.91 22.47
CA GLN A 202 8.21 -17.85 21.58
C GLN A 202 9.57 -17.31 21.12
N ILE A 203 9.62 -16.04 20.71
CA ILE A 203 10.86 -15.39 20.27
C ILE A 203 11.87 -15.28 21.42
N VAL A 204 11.44 -14.86 22.61
CA VAL A 204 12.31 -14.74 23.79
C VAL A 204 12.82 -16.11 24.25
N VAL A 205 11.99 -17.15 24.19
CA VAL A 205 12.41 -18.52 24.48
C VAL A 205 13.43 -19.01 23.45
N ALA A 206 13.18 -18.78 22.16
CA ALA A 206 14.11 -19.13 21.10
C ALA A 206 15.44 -18.37 21.23
N SER A 207 15.41 -17.06 21.52
CA SER A 207 16.60 -16.23 21.68
C SER A 207 17.45 -16.61 22.89
N ARG A 208 16.92 -17.39 23.85
CA ARG A 208 17.70 -17.90 24.99
C ARG A 208 18.38 -19.24 24.72
N ARG A 209 18.06 -19.92 23.61
CA ARG A 209 18.72 -21.18 23.22
C ARG A 209 20.23 -20.95 23.05
N ALA A 210 21.04 -21.93 23.45
CA ALA A 210 22.50 -21.80 23.43
C ALA A 210 23.06 -21.52 22.03
N GLU A 211 22.38 -22.07 21.02
CA GLU A 211 22.69 -21.98 19.60
C GLU A 211 22.28 -20.63 18.97
N LEU A 212 21.44 -19.83 19.65
CA LEU A 212 20.88 -18.58 19.11
C LEU A 212 21.23 -17.34 19.94
N ARG A 213 21.45 -17.49 21.24
CA ARG A 213 21.57 -16.37 22.21
C ARG A 213 22.66 -15.33 21.96
N HIS A 214 23.64 -15.65 21.12
CA HIS A 214 24.71 -14.71 20.76
C HIS A 214 24.35 -13.86 19.54
N ARG A 215 23.37 -14.25 18.73
CA ARG A 215 23.04 -13.65 17.42
C ARG A 215 21.55 -13.38 17.21
N VAL A 216 20.69 -13.78 18.14
CA VAL A 216 19.26 -13.44 18.13
C VAL A 216 18.94 -12.65 19.39
N VAL A 217 18.54 -11.39 19.20
CA VAL A 217 18.23 -10.47 20.31
C VAL A 217 16.77 -10.04 20.23
N PHE A 218 16.14 -9.91 21.39
CA PHE A 218 14.82 -9.29 21.54
C PHE A 218 14.96 -8.02 22.36
N LEU A 219 14.52 -6.89 21.81
CA LEU A 219 14.48 -5.60 22.48
C LEU A 219 13.05 -5.27 22.88
N GLU A 220 12.84 -5.18 24.18
CA GLU A 220 11.57 -4.72 24.74
C GLU A 220 11.40 -3.21 24.52
N ASP A 221 10.18 -2.75 24.72
CA ASP A 221 9.85 -1.34 24.77
C ASP A 221 10.19 -0.47 23.55
N TYR A 222 10.20 -1.07 22.34
CA TYR A 222 10.37 -0.37 21.06
C TYR A 222 9.66 1.00 20.98
N ASP A 223 10.48 2.04 20.87
CA ASP A 223 10.08 3.44 20.79
C ASP A 223 10.82 4.13 19.61
N ILE A 224 10.74 5.46 19.54
CA ILE A 224 11.40 6.22 18.48
C ILE A 224 12.94 6.15 18.57
N ALA A 225 13.50 6.04 19.77
CA ALA A 225 14.95 5.97 19.96
C ALA A 225 15.50 4.62 19.45
N ILE A 226 14.88 3.51 19.85
CA ILE A 226 15.21 2.17 19.31
C ILE A 226 14.93 2.13 17.81
N ALA A 227 13.81 2.71 17.36
CA ALA A 227 13.50 2.76 15.93
C ALA A 227 14.61 3.43 15.11
N ARG A 228 15.12 4.59 15.54
CA ARG A 228 16.22 5.29 14.86
C ARG A 228 17.47 4.43 14.75
N ARG A 229 17.90 3.82 15.84
CA ARG A 229 19.07 2.92 15.86
C ARG A 229 18.91 1.77 14.86
N LEU A 230 17.75 1.10 14.87
CA LEU A 230 17.51 -0.04 13.98
C LEU A 230 17.41 0.38 12.51
N VAL A 231 16.61 1.39 12.18
CA VAL A 231 16.41 1.80 10.78
C VAL A 231 17.64 2.48 10.17
N GLN A 232 18.66 2.80 10.96
CA GLN A 232 19.95 3.33 10.51
C GLN A 232 21.03 2.26 10.42
N GLY A 233 20.99 1.23 11.27
CA GLY A 233 22.10 0.26 11.40
C GLY A 233 21.85 -1.15 10.89
N VAL A 234 20.60 -1.59 10.66
CA VAL A 234 20.38 -2.96 10.12
C VAL A 234 20.71 -3.02 8.64
N ASP A 235 21.05 -4.22 8.14
CA ASP A 235 21.32 -4.42 6.71
C ASP A 235 20.03 -4.66 5.92
N VAL A 236 19.15 -5.47 6.50
CA VAL A 236 17.87 -5.87 5.90
C VAL A 236 16.73 -5.56 6.87
N TRP A 237 15.73 -4.84 6.38
CA TRP A 237 14.47 -4.65 7.09
C TRP A 237 13.46 -5.71 6.64
N LEU A 238 13.19 -6.70 7.49
CA LEU A 238 12.27 -7.79 7.20
C LEU A 238 10.82 -7.38 7.51
N ASN A 239 9.91 -7.60 6.56
CA ASN A 239 8.47 -7.39 6.73
C ASN A 239 7.61 -8.48 6.05
N ASN A 240 7.14 -9.46 6.83
CA ASN A 240 6.35 -10.60 6.34
C ASN A 240 4.90 -10.63 6.87
N PRO A 241 4.11 -9.55 6.74
CA PRO A 241 2.71 -9.58 7.16
C PRO A 241 1.90 -10.50 6.24
N ARG A 242 0.81 -11.04 6.76
CA ARG A 242 -0.17 -11.81 6.00
C ARG A 242 -0.89 -10.86 5.05
N ARG A 243 -0.73 -11.07 3.75
CA ARG A 243 -1.40 -10.26 2.71
C ARG A 243 -2.91 -10.53 2.71
N PRO A 244 -3.79 -9.50 2.58
CA PRO A 244 -3.53 -8.06 2.47
C PRO A 244 -3.82 -7.30 3.80
N MET A 245 -3.29 -7.78 4.93
CA MET A 245 -3.64 -7.27 6.26
C MET A 245 -2.77 -6.08 6.71
N GLU A 246 -1.65 -5.79 6.03
CA GLU A 246 -0.88 -4.58 6.28
C GLU A 246 -1.37 -3.44 5.38
N ALA A 247 -2.00 -2.43 5.98
CA ALA A 247 -2.53 -1.30 5.22
C ALA A 247 -1.43 -0.46 4.52
N SER A 248 -0.22 -0.38 5.09
CA SER A 248 0.90 0.33 4.49
C SER A 248 2.21 -0.19 5.10
N GLY A 249 2.69 0.42 6.19
CA GLY A 249 3.87 -0.02 6.95
C GLY A 249 5.08 0.92 6.79
N THR A 250 5.06 2.08 7.45
CA THR A 250 6.08 3.14 7.27
C THR A 250 7.47 2.83 7.84
N SER A 251 7.68 1.68 8.49
CA SER A 251 8.98 1.32 9.06
C SER A 251 10.03 1.00 8.00
N GLY A 252 9.66 0.24 6.96
CA GLY A 252 10.54 -0.06 5.83
C GLY A 252 10.93 1.21 5.04
N MET A 253 10.03 2.18 4.96
CA MET A 253 10.32 3.50 4.37
C MET A 253 11.47 4.22 5.08
N LYS A 254 11.53 4.12 6.42
CA LYS A 254 12.58 4.75 7.24
C LYS A 254 13.93 4.05 7.05
N ALA A 255 13.89 2.73 6.90
CA ALA A 255 15.08 1.94 6.62
C ALA A 255 15.66 2.32 5.23
N SER A 256 14.82 2.43 4.20
CA SER A 256 15.24 2.85 2.86
C SER A 256 15.87 4.23 2.81
N ALA A 257 15.36 5.17 3.61
CA ALA A 257 15.95 6.51 3.70
C ALA A 257 17.40 6.51 4.20
N ASN A 258 17.84 5.46 4.89
CA ASN A 258 19.22 5.24 5.35
C ASN A 258 19.97 4.20 4.50
N ALA A 259 19.52 3.93 3.28
CA ALA A 259 20.11 2.96 2.35
C ALA A 259 19.97 1.48 2.74
N ASN A 260 19.18 1.16 3.76
CA ASN A 260 18.92 -0.23 4.14
C ASN A 260 17.95 -0.88 3.15
N LEU A 261 18.15 -2.19 2.92
CA LEU A 261 17.37 -2.94 1.94
C LEU A 261 16.13 -3.56 2.58
N ASN A 262 14.99 -3.52 1.88
CA ASN A 262 13.78 -4.18 2.36
C ASN A 262 13.74 -5.65 1.93
N PHE A 263 13.21 -6.51 2.78
CA PHE A 263 12.79 -7.84 2.40
C PHE A 263 11.36 -8.05 2.89
N SER A 264 10.38 -7.98 1.99
CA SER A 264 8.98 -7.88 2.41
C SER A 264 8.00 -8.64 1.52
N THR A 265 6.93 -9.15 2.12
CA THR A 265 5.75 -9.60 1.38
C THR A 265 5.20 -8.44 0.56
N LEU A 266 4.65 -8.74 -0.63
CA LEU A 266 3.99 -7.78 -1.51
C LEU A 266 2.63 -7.35 -0.94
N ASP A 267 2.69 -6.58 0.16
CA ASP A 267 1.56 -6.02 0.89
C ASP A 267 1.84 -4.56 1.26
N GLY A 268 0.80 -3.82 1.66
CA GLY A 268 0.91 -2.44 2.11
C GLY A 268 1.54 -1.52 1.08
N TRP A 269 2.58 -0.77 1.47
CA TRP A 269 3.31 0.15 0.57
C TRP A 269 4.33 -0.57 -0.32
N TRP A 270 4.78 -1.75 0.08
CA TRP A 270 5.86 -2.46 -0.62
C TRP A 270 5.35 -3.06 -1.93
N ASP A 271 4.08 -3.44 -2.00
CA ASP A 271 3.42 -3.96 -3.22
C ASP A 271 3.55 -2.98 -4.41
N GLU A 272 3.20 -1.72 -4.22
CA GLU A 272 3.32 -0.68 -5.26
C GLU A 272 4.78 -0.26 -5.50
N ALA A 273 5.58 -0.09 -4.43
CA ALA A 273 6.99 0.30 -4.58
C ALA A 273 7.80 -0.78 -5.31
N TRP A 274 7.54 -2.06 -5.03
CA TRP A 274 8.14 -3.19 -5.72
C TRP A 274 7.74 -3.21 -7.20
N ARG A 275 6.44 -3.11 -7.53
CA ARG A 275 5.99 -3.09 -8.94
C ARG A 275 6.66 -1.99 -9.75
N GLU A 276 6.80 -0.80 -9.19
CA GLU A 276 7.38 0.35 -9.89
C GLU A 276 8.91 0.26 -10.06
N HIS A 277 9.62 -0.36 -9.10
CA HIS A 277 11.07 -0.23 -9.00
C HIS A 277 11.85 -1.55 -9.01
N SER A 278 11.19 -2.71 -9.04
CA SER A 278 11.89 -4.02 -9.04
C SER A 278 12.47 -4.43 -10.39
N GLY A 279 12.14 -3.71 -11.47
CA GLY A 279 12.60 -4.00 -12.83
C GLY A 279 14.02 -3.51 -13.14
N THR A 280 14.72 -2.92 -12.17
CA THR A 280 16.09 -2.42 -12.33
C THR A 280 17.11 -3.56 -12.25
N ALA A 281 18.34 -3.31 -12.72
CA ALA A 281 19.44 -4.27 -12.58
C ALA A 281 19.79 -4.56 -11.10
N ASP A 282 19.64 -3.54 -10.25
CA ASP A 282 19.88 -3.59 -8.82
C ASP A 282 18.59 -3.18 -8.07
N PRO A 283 17.71 -4.15 -7.72
CA PRO A 283 16.46 -3.82 -7.03
C PRO A 283 16.75 -3.40 -5.58
N ALA A 284 15.96 -2.45 -5.08
CA ALA A 284 16.05 -1.86 -3.75
C ALA A 284 15.70 -2.80 -2.56
N GLY A 285 15.66 -4.11 -2.81
CA GLY A 285 15.28 -5.12 -1.82
C GLY A 285 14.86 -6.44 -2.45
N TRP A 286 14.00 -7.16 -1.74
CA TRP A 286 13.45 -8.46 -2.11
C TRP A 286 11.97 -8.56 -1.76
N ALA A 287 11.25 -9.37 -2.54
CA ALA A 287 9.87 -9.75 -2.28
C ALA A 287 9.78 -11.14 -1.65
N ILE A 288 8.79 -11.34 -0.78
CA ILE A 288 8.34 -12.66 -0.33
C ILE A 288 7.07 -13.00 -1.13
N GLY A 289 7.12 -14.09 -1.88
CA GLY A 289 6.08 -14.51 -2.81
C GLY A 289 5.96 -13.58 -4.03
N ARG A 290 4.88 -13.76 -4.78
CA ARG A 290 4.52 -13.00 -5.99
C ARG A 290 3.17 -12.30 -5.88
N GLY A 291 2.70 -12.07 -4.65
CA GLY A 291 1.43 -11.40 -4.38
C GLY A 291 0.23 -12.35 -4.42
N GLU A 292 0.46 -13.64 -4.18
CA GLU A 292 -0.56 -14.67 -4.13
C GLU A 292 -1.57 -14.40 -2.99
N THR A 293 -2.76 -14.97 -3.14
CA THR A 293 -3.77 -15.00 -2.07
C THR A 293 -4.07 -16.46 -1.74
N TYR A 294 -4.17 -16.76 -0.46
CA TYR A 294 -4.30 -18.13 0.03
C TYR A 294 -5.59 -18.26 0.84
N SER A 295 -6.36 -19.31 0.57
CA SER A 295 -7.53 -19.68 1.38
C SER A 295 -7.12 -20.42 2.66
N ASN A 296 -5.99 -21.16 2.63
CA ASN A 296 -5.44 -21.86 3.79
C ASN A 296 -4.23 -21.10 4.36
N TRP A 297 -4.37 -20.67 5.61
CA TRP A 297 -3.37 -19.88 6.31
C TRP A 297 -2.11 -20.67 6.66
N ASP A 298 -2.24 -21.92 7.08
CA ASP A 298 -1.07 -22.76 7.40
C ASP A 298 -0.25 -23.11 6.16
N LEU A 299 -0.92 -23.32 5.03
CA LEU A 299 -0.25 -23.53 3.74
C LEU A 299 0.53 -22.29 3.32
N GLN A 300 -0.07 -21.10 3.44
CA GLN A 300 0.63 -19.84 3.18
C GLN A 300 1.88 -19.70 4.05
N ASP A 301 1.75 -19.96 5.35
CA ASP A 301 2.88 -19.83 6.28
C ASP A 301 3.98 -20.86 5.98
N GLN A 302 3.64 -22.04 5.48
CA GLN A 302 4.64 -23.00 5.01
C GLN A 302 5.36 -22.51 3.75
N VAL A 303 4.61 -22.16 2.70
CA VAL A 303 5.17 -21.74 1.40
C VAL A 303 6.02 -20.48 1.56
N GLU A 304 5.52 -19.48 2.28
CA GLU A 304 6.25 -18.22 2.45
C GLU A 304 7.42 -18.35 3.44
N ALA A 305 7.39 -19.28 4.40
CA ALA A 305 8.58 -19.60 5.19
C ALA A 305 9.68 -20.22 4.31
N GLU A 306 9.33 -21.19 3.46
CA GLU A 306 10.25 -21.80 2.49
C GLU A 306 10.85 -20.76 1.54
N ASP A 307 10.02 -19.86 0.99
CA ASP A 307 10.47 -18.77 0.13
C ASP A 307 11.41 -17.80 0.86
N ILE A 308 11.12 -17.47 2.13
CA ILE A 308 12.00 -16.61 2.94
C ILE A 308 13.40 -17.22 3.03
N TYR A 309 13.51 -18.50 3.36
CA TYR A 309 14.82 -19.14 3.45
C TYR A 309 15.51 -19.27 2.09
N ASP A 310 14.77 -19.59 1.03
CA ASP A 310 15.33 -19.70 -0.31
C ASP A 310 15.91 -18.37 -0.79
N VAL A 311 15.23 -17.25 -0.55
CA VAL A 311 15.75 -15.91 -0.87
C VAL A 311 16.95 -15.55 0.01
N LEU A 312 16.91 -15.88 1.31
CA LEU A 312 18.04 -15.66 2.22
C LEU A 312 19.29 -16.41 1.74
N GLU A 313 19.17 -17.70 1.47
CA GLU A 313 20.28 -18.58 1.14
C GLU A 313 20.84 -18.36 -0.27
N ARG A 314 19.97 -18.06 -1.25
CA ARG A 314 20.37 -17.98 -2.66
C ARG A 314 20.73 -16.57 -3.11
N ASP A 315 20.22 -15.52 -2.48
CA ASP A 315 20.49 -14.14 -2.92
C ASP A 315 20.97 -13.22 -1.79
N ILE A 316 20.22 -13.05 -0.69
CA ILE A 316 20.56 -12.04 0.34
C ILE A 316 21.92 -12.34 0.98
N ILE A 317 22.10 -13.53 1.56
CA ILE A 317 23.33 -13.91 2.27
C ILE A 317 24.53 -13.94 1.30
N PRO A 318 24.45 -14.61 0.12
CA PRO A 318 25.55 -14.56 -0.85
C PRO A 318 25.92 -13.13 -1.27
N THR A 319 24.93 -12.26 -1.54
CA THR A 319 25.19 -10.87 -1.96
C THR A 319 25.86 -10.06 -0.87
N PHE A 320 25.42 -10.23 0.39
CA PHE A 320 26.02 -9.52 1.51
C PHE A 320 27.45 -9.94 1.77
N TYR A 321 27.81 -11.22 1.56
CA TYR A 321 29.13 -11.79 1.85
C TYR A 321 30.07 -11.88 0.63
N ASP A 322 29.58 -11.53 -0.56
CA ASP A 322 30.42 -11.43 -1.75
C ASP A 322 31.36 -10.22 -1.60
N ARG A 323 32.66 -10.45 -1.69
CA ARG A 323 33.71 -9.45 -1.47
C ARG A 323 34.62 -9.40 -2.69
N GLY A 324 34.77 -8.22 -3.27
CA GLY A 324 35.74 -7.97 -4.33
C GLY A 324 37.18 -7.96 -3.83
N ALA A 325 38.13 -7.68 -4.73
CA ALA A 325 39.56 -7.54 -4.39
C ALA A 325 39.86 -6.37 -3.44
N ASP A 326 38.95 -5.39 -3.37
CA ASP A 326 38.97 -4.24 -2.48
C ASP A 326 38.23 -4.49 -1.16
N ASN A 327 37.78 -5.73 -0.92
CA ASN A 327 36.98 -6.15 0.23
C ASN A 327 35.62 -5.42 0.36
N LEU A 328 35.08 -4.88 -0.73
CA LEU A 328 33.76 -4.22 -0.74
C LEU A 328 32.67 -5.14 -1.33
N PRO A 329 31.45 -5.16 -0.76
CA PRO A 329 30.31 -5.84 -1.35
C PRO A 329 29.67 -5.00 -2.47
N ARG A 330 30.34 -4.93 -3.62
CA ARG A 330 29.95 -4.05 -4.74
C ARG A 330 28.48 -4.18 -5.16
N ARG A 331 27.96 -5.41 -5.27
CA ARG A 331 26.55 -5.67 -5.62
C ARG A 331 25.58 -5.22 -4.52
N TRP A 332 25.96 -5.35 -3.25
CA TRP A 332 25.16 -4.85 -2.14
C TRP A 332 25.09 -3.32 -2.14
N ILE A 333 26.24 -2.67 -2.31
CA ILE A 333 26.34 -1.20 -2.33
C ILE A 333 25.56 -0.61 -3.51
N ALA A 334 25.59 -1.27 -4.68
CA ALA A 334 24.78 -0.86 -5.82
C ALA A 334 23.27 -0.87 -5.49
N ARG A 335 22.79 -1.92 -4.81
CA ARG A 335 21.40 -1.98 -4.33
C ARG A 335 21.09 -0.91 -3.28
N MET A 336 22.03 -0.58 -2.39
CA MET A 336 21.87 0.51 -1.41
C MET A 336 21.68 1.86 -2.12
N ALA A 337 22.54 2.17 -3.10
CA ALA A 337 22.42 3.38 -3.91
C ALA A 337 21.10 3.43 -4.68
N ALA A 338 20.70 2.30 -5.29
CA ALA A 338 19.41 2.18 -5.98
C ALA A 338 18.23 2.40 -5.02
N ALA A 339 18.29 1.87 -3.79
CA ALA A 339 17.26 2.09 -2.78
C ALA A 339 17.10 3.58 -2.42
N ILE A 340 18.21 4.31 -2.27
CA ILE A 340 18.18 5.77 -2.07
C ILE A 340 17.53 6.45 -3.29
N GLU A 341 18.00 6.13 -4.49
CA GLU A 341 17.56 6.77 -5.73
C GLU A 341 16.05 6.61 -5.97
N CYS A 342 15.55 5.38 -5.87
CA CYS A 342 14.18 5.08 -6.26
C CYS A 342 13.17 5.25 -5.12
N LEU A 343 13.53 4.91 -3.88
CA LEU A 343 12.57 4.89 -2.77
C LEU A 343 12.45 6.24 -2.06
N CYS A 344 13.53 7.02 -1.90
CA CYS A 344 13.45 8.31 -1.20
C CYS A 344 12.41 9.30 -1.77
N PRO A 345 12.30 9.53 -3.10
CA PRO A 345 11.26 10.41 -3.62
C PRO A 345 9.85 9.85 -3.39
N PHE A 346 9.71 8.53 -3.51
CA PHE A 346 8.45 7.82 -3.32
C PHE A 346 7.98 7.87 -1.86
N VAL A 347 8.87 7.58 -0.89
CA VAL A 347 8.52 7.50 0.55
C VAL A 347 8.46 8.86 1.24
N SER A 348 8.62 9.96 0.51
CA SER A 348 8.60 11.31 1.08
C SER A 348 7.24 11.68 1.65
N GLY A 349 7.22 12.15 2.91
CA GLY A 349 6.04 12.71 3.55
C GLY A 349 5.55 13.99 2.87
N LEU A 350 6.43 14.74 2.18
CA LEU A 350 6.01 15.89 1.39
C LEU A 350 5.20 15.47 0.16
N ARG A 351 5.56 14.34 -0.47
CA ARG A 351 4.77 13.73 -1.54
C ARG A 351 3.38 13.38 -1.02
N MET A 352 3.30 12.65 0.10
CA MET A 352 2.03 12.28 0.73
C MET A 352 1.16 13.53 1.01
N VAL A 353 1.71 14.58 1.61
CA VAL A 353 0.96 15.82 1.88
C VAL A 353 0.51 16.53 0.61
N ARG A 354 1.34 16.53 -0.44
CA ARG A 354 0.97 17.06 -1.77
C ARG A 354 -0.19 16.29 -2.36
N ASP A 355 -0.14 14.95 -2.33
CA ASP A 355 -1.20 14.08 -2.84
C ASP A 355 -2.52 14.35 -2.11
N TYR A 356 -2.53 14.45 -0.77
CA TYR A 356 -3.73 14.86 0.00
C TYR A 356 -4.25 16.23 -0.44
N THR A 357 -3.34 17.19 -0.66
CA THR A 357 -3.69 18.55 -1.02
C THR A 357 -4.32 18.63 -2.41
N GLU A 358 -3.69 18.02 -3.40
CA GLU A 358 -4.12 18.06 -4.80
C GLU A 358 -5.36 17.19 -5.06
N GLN A 359 -5.43 16.00 -4.44
CA GLN A 359 -6.50 15.05 -4.72
C GLN A 359 -7.76 15.30 -3.89
N PHE A 360 -7.64 15.88 -2.69
CA PHE A 360 -8.78 16.03 -1.78
C PHE A 360 -9.01 17.47 -1.34
N TYR A 361 -8.00 18.16 -0.79
CA TYR A 361 -8.24 19.47 -0.16
C TYR A 361 -8.54 20.59 -1.14
N LEU A 362 -7.79 20.70 -2.25
CA LEU A 362 -8.05 21.71 -3.29
C LEU A 362 -9.39 21.47 -3.99
N PRO A 363 -9.75 20.23 -4.40
CA PRO A 363 -11.09 19.95 -4.91
C PRO A 363 -12.21 20.25 -3.91
N ALA A 364 -12.03 19.90 -2.63
CA ALA A 364 -12.99 20.22 -1.58
C ALA A 364 -13.17 21.73 -1.39
N LEU A 365 -12.07 22.49 -1.41
CA LEU A 365 -12.11 23.95 -1.29
C LEU A 365 -12.85 24.59 -2.47
N ALA A 366 -12.49 24.21 -3.71
CA ALA A 366 -13.15 24.72 -4.91
C ALA A 366 -14.66 24.43 -4.88
N MET A 367 -15.05 23.23 -4.43
CA MET A 367 -16.45 22.85 -4.29
C MET A 367 -17.16 23.67 -3.19
N ALA A 368 -16.49 23.89 -2.05
CA ALA A 368 -17.04 24.70 -0.96
C ALA A 368 -17.28 26.15 -1.40
N GLU A 369 -16.38 26.73 -2.20
CA GLU A 369 -16.55 28.08 -2.77
C GLU A 369 -17.77 28.15 -3.70
N ILE A 370 -17.95 27.17 -4.59
CA ILE A 370 -19.14 27.08 -5.47
C ILE A 370 -20.42 26.96 -4.64
N MET A 371 -20.42 26.09 -3.62
CA MET A 371 -21.59 25.87 -2.77
C MET A 371 -21.97 27.08 -1.93
N ALA A 372 -20.98 27.89 -1.50
CA ALA A 372 -21.18 29.04 -0.63
C ALA A 372 -21.50 30.35 -1.38
N ALA A 373 -21.27 30.40 -2.69
CA ALA A 373 -21.57 31.55 -3.52
C ALA A 373 -23.06 31.95 -3.46
N ASP A 374 -23.32 33.24 -3.71
CA ASP A 374 -24.67 33.83 -3.80
C ASP A 374 -25.61 33.43 -2.64
N ASP A 375 -25.16 33.64 -1.40
CA ASP A 375 -25.87 33.26 -0.18
C ASP A 375 -26.15 31.75 -0.11
N MET A 376 -25.12 30.92 -0.31
CA MET A 376 -25.23 29.45 -0.29
C MET A 376 -26.17 28.87 -1.37
N ASN A 377 -26.33 29.55 -2.51
CA ASN A 377 -27.26 29.12 -3.56
C ASN A 377 -26.91 27.72 -4.09
N GLY A 378 -25.63 27.43 -4.34
CA GLY A 378 -25.18 26.11 -4.80
C GLY A 378 -25.49 24.99 -3.79
N ALA A 379 -25.35 25.26 -2.49
CA ALA A 379 -25.71 24.29 -1.45
C ALA A 379 -27.22 24.05 -1.37
N ARG A 380 -28.04 25.11 -1.48
CA ARG A 380 -29.51 24.99 -1.48
C ARG A 380 -30.00 24.26 -2.73
N ASP A 381 -29.45 24.60 -3.89
CA ASP A 381 -29.75 23.94 -5.16
C ASP A 381 -29.40 22.46 -5.11
N LEU A 382 -28.19 22.10 -4.63
CA LEU A 382 -27.81 20.70 -4.44
C LEU A 382 -28.77 19.96 -3.49
N ALA A 383 -29.21 20.60 -2.40
CA ALA A 383 -30.15 19.97 -1.46
C ALA A 383 -31.53 19.72 -2.10
N ILE A 384 -32.05 20.69 -2.86
CA ILE A 384 -33.31 20.56 -3.60
C ILE A 384 -33.18 19.48 -4.68
N TRP A 385 -32.11 19.54 -5.47
CA TRP A 385 -31.80 18.55 -6.50
C TRP A 385 -31.70 17.15 -5.90
N ARG A 386 -31.00 16.99 -4.77
CA ARG A 386 -30.82 15.68 -4.11
C ARG A 386 -32.16 15.10 -3.65
N ALA A 387 -33.05 15.93 -3.08
CA ALA A 387 -34.38 15.50 -2.71
C ALA A 387 -35.21 15.05 -3.93
N ARG A 388 -35.18 15.85 -5.01
CA ARG A 388 -35.87 15.53 -6.28
C ARG A 388 -35.37 14.23 -6.90
N VAL A 389 -34.06 14.09 -7.05
CA VAL A 389 -33.43 12.91 -7.66
C VAL A 389 -33.69 11.67 -6.82
N THR A 390 -33.60 11.76 -5.49
CA THR A 390 -33.87 10.61 -4.61
C THR A 390 -35.31 10.10 -4.72
N ASP A 391 -36.30 11.00 -4.77
CA ASP A 391 -37.71 10.58 -4.91
C ASP A 391 -38.05 10.07 -6.32
N GLY A 392 -37.49 10.72 -7.36
CA GLY A 392 -37.73 10.35 -8.75
C GLY A 392 -36.97 9.12 -9.24
N TRP A 393 -35.88 8.71 -8.55
CA TRP A 393 -35.01 7.64 -9.05
C TRP A 393 -35.71 6.29 -9.25
N LYS A 394 -36.78 6.03 -8.48
CA LYS A 394 -37.59 4.81 -8.58
C LYS A 394 -38.20 4.58 -9.96
N GLU A 395 -38.33 5.61 -10.78
CA GLU A 395 -38.86 5.52 -12.14
C GLU A 395 -37.75 5.34 -13.18
N VAL A 396 -36.49 5.62 -12.83
CA VAL A 396 -35.34 5.60 -13.75
C VAL A 396 -35.05 4.16 -14.17
N ARG A 397 -35.12 3.89 -15.47
CA ARG A 397 -34.78 2.59 -16.08
C ARG A 397 -34.24 2.75 -17.50
N VAL A 398 -33.36 1.85 -17.90
CA VAL A 398 -32.91 1.73 -19.29
C VAL A 398 -33.87 0.75 -19.99
N GLU A 399 -34.65 1.24 -20.95
CA GLU A 399 -35.70 0.45 -21.61
C GLU A 399 -35.15 -0.35 -22.80
N ALA A 400 -34.15 0.18 -23.49
CA ALA A 400 -33.50 -0.51 -24.60
C ALA A 400 -32.07 0.00 -24.80
N VAL A 401 -31.17 -0.92 -25.16
CA VAL A 401 -29.82 -0.59 -25.62
C VAL A 401 -29.65 -1.21 -26.99
N ASN A 402 -29.47 -0.36 -28.00
CA ASN A 402 -29.25 -0.76 -29.39
C ASN A 402 -27.86 -0.32 -29.79
N GLY A 403 -27.03 -1.24 -30.24
CA GLY A 403 -25.76 -0.92 -30.91
C GLY A 403 -25.72 -1.50 -32.31
N ASP A 404 -24.76 -1.05 -33.11
CA ASP A 404 -24.41 -1.74 -34.34
C ASP A 404 -24.06 -3.20 -34.01
N ALA A 405 -24.98 -4.12 -34.32
CA ALA A 405 -24.88 -5.56 -34.02
C ALA A 405 -23.84 -6.24 -34.93
N ARG A 406 -22.58 -5.80 -34.88
CA ARG A 406 -21.47 -6.41 -35.61
C ARG A 406 -20.80 -7.46 -34.73
N SER A 407 -20.79 -8.70 -35.18
CA SER A 407 -20.10 -9.82 -34.53
C SER A 407 -18.57 -9.66 -34.50
N THR A 408 -18.03 -8.77 -35.34
CA THR A 408 -16.60 -8.47 -35.46
C THR A 408 -16.39 -6.99 -35.71
N LEU A 409 -15.56 -6.35 -34.90
CA LEU A 409 -15.16 -4.94 -35.02
C LEU A 409 -13.64 -4.86 -35.12
N GLU A 410 -13.14 -4.02 -36.03
CA GLU A 410 -11.71 -3.71 -36.08
C GLU A 410 -11.30 -2.87 -34.87
N VAL A 411 -10.11 -3.10 -34.33
CA VAL A 411 -9.57 -2.31 -33.21
C VAL A 411 -9.53 -0.84 -33.60
N GLY A 412 -10.07 0.03 -32.75
CA GLY A 412 -10.21 1.47 -33.02
C GLY A 412 -11.43 1.88 -33.86
N SER A 413 -12.22 0.94 -34.39
CA SER A 413 -13.49 1.29 -35.06
C SER A 413 -14.50 1.86 -34.06
N ALA A 414 -15.27 2.87 -34.51
CA ALA A 414 -16.31 3.47 -33.70
C ALA A 414 -17.51 2.52 -33.60
N LEU A 415 -17.96 2.28 -32.36
CA LEU A 415 -19.26 1.66 -32.12
C LEU A 415 -20.29 2.77 -31.97
N HIS A 416 -21.34 2.70 -32.78
CA HIS A 416 -22.53 3.52 -32.62
C HIS A 416 -23.49 2.81 -31.67
N THR A 417 -23.78 3.46 -30.55
CA THR A 417 -24.68 2.96 -29.52
C THR A 417 -25.77 3.97 -29.23
N GLN A 418 -26.98 3.46 -29.01
CA GLN A 418 -28.17 4.21 -28.65
C GLN A 418 -28.83 3.54 -27.45
N ALA A 419 -29.25 4.35 -26.49
CA ALA A 419 -30.00 3.89 -25.33
C ALA A 419 -31.31 4.67 -25.22
N LEU A 420 -32.42 3.96 -25.04
CA LEU A 420 -33.69 4.55 -24.62
C LEU A 420 -33.75 4.49 -23.10
N VAL A 421 -33.75 5.64 -22.45
CA VAL A 421 -33.73 5.77 -20.99
C VAL A 421 -35.00 6.50 -20.54
N HIS A 422 -35.76 5.90 -19.65
CA HIS A 422 -36.91 6.52 -19.03
C HIS A 422 -36.49 7.18 -17.73
N LEU A 423 -36.74 8.49 -17.59
CA LEU A 423 -36.35 9.28 -16.41
C LEU A 423 -37.53 9.66 -15.50
N GLY A 424 -38.77 9.34 -15.89
CA GLY A 424 -39.97 9.71 -15.14
C GLY A 424 -40.07 11.22 -14.97
N ALA A 425 -40.12 11.68 -13.71
CA ALA A 425 -40.15 13.10 -13.34
C ALA A 425 -38.79 13.81 -13.41
N LEU A 426 -37.68 13.09 -13.63
CA LEU A 426 -36.34 13.67 -13.71
C LEU A 426 -36.02 14.19 -15.12
N ARG A 427 -35.08 15.14 -15.19
CA ARG A 427 -34.67 15.77 -16.45
C ARG A 427 -33.32 15.23 -16.90
N PRO A 428 -32.98 15.32 -18.20
CA PRO A 428 -31.68 14.88 -18.71
C PRO A 428 -30.47 15.54 -18.03
N GLU A 429 -30.63 16.77 -17.52
CA GLU A 429 -29.58 17.49 -16.76
C GLU A 429 -29.35 16.93 -15.35
N ASP A 430 -30.31 16.19 -14.80
CA ASP A 430 -30.22 15.58 -13.47
C ASP A 430 -29.41 14.26 -13.48
N VAL A 431 -29.04 13.77 -14.67
CA VAL A 431 -28.37 12.46 -14.85
C VAL A 431 -27.22 12.51 -15.86
N THR A 432 -26.31 11.55 -15.75
CA THR A 432 -25.36 11.16 -16.81
C THR A 432 -25.70 9.74 -17.22
N VAL A 433 -25.93 9.53 -18.52
CA VAL A 433 -26.06 8.19 -19.10
C VAL A 433 -24.69 7.81 -19.67
N GLU A 434 -24.17 6.66 -19.30
CA GLU A 434 -22.83 6.21 -19.70
C GLU A 434 -22.89 4.87 -20.41
N LEU A 435 -22.12 4.75 -21.50
CA LEU A 435 -21.74 3.47 -22.06
C LEU A 435 -20.57 2.92 -21.23
N TYR A 436 -20.76 1.73 -20.66
CA TYR A 436 -19.76 1.03 -19.86
C TYR A 436 -19.25 -0.16 -20.66
N ALA A 437 -18.00 -0.09 -21.15
CA ALA A 437 -17.47 -1.05 -22.12
C ALA A 437 -16.06 -1.51 -21.76
N GLY A 438 -15.77 -2.79 -21.99
CA GLY A 438 -14.49 -3.41 -21.63
C GLY A 438 -14.31 -4.79 -22.25
N ARG A 439 -13.21 -5.45 -21.90
CA ARG A 439 -12.98 -6.86 -22.28
C ARG A 439 -13.89 -7.77 -21.47
N VAL A 440 -14.23 -8.93 -22.00
CA VAL A 440 -15.05 -9.93 -21.28
C VAL A 440 -14.18 -11.12 -20.89
N ASN A 441 -14.25 -11.52 -19.61
CA ASN A 441 -13.58 -12.73 -19.12
C ASN A 441 -14.40 -14.01 -19.42
N ALA A 442 -13.88 -15.17 -19.04
CA ALA A 442 -14.56 -16.46 -19.24
C ALA A 442 -15.89 -16.58 -18.46
N ALA A 443 -16.09 -15.75 -17.43
CA ALA A 443 -17.32 -15.69 -16.64
C ALA A 443 -18.37 -14.72 -17.21
N GLY A 444 -18.07 -14.03 -18.33
CA GLY A 444 -18.97 -13.04 -18.93
C GLY A 444 -18.88 -11.65 -18.30
N GLU A 445 -17.93 -11.42 -17.39
CA GLU A 445 -17.79 -10.15 -16.68
C GLU A 445 -16.86 -9.18 -17.44
N LEU A 446 -17.14 -7.89 -17.32
CA LEU A 446 -16.28 -6.85 -17.88
C LEU A 446 -14.99 -6.69 -17.06
N VAL A 447 -13.86 -6.71 -17.75
CA VAL A 447 -12.51 -6.52 -17.22
C VAL A 447 -11.94 -5.20 -17.76
N ASP A 448 -11.35 -4.42 -16.86
CA ASP A 448 -10.84 -3.07 -17.10
C ASP A 448 -11.78 -2.18 -17.92
N PRO A 449 -13.07 -2.08 -17.52
CA PRO A 449 -14.05 -1.32 -18.26
C PRO A 449 -13.76 0.19 -18.22
N THR A 450 -14.20 0.86 -19.28
CA THR A 450 -14.17 2.32 -19.42
C THR A 450 -15.60 2.86 -19.55
N SER A 451 -15.84 4.00 -18.92
CA SER A 451 -17.13 4.70 -18.94
C SER A 451 -17.05 5.88 -19.90
N SER A 452 -18.03 6.01 -20.79
CA SER A 452 -18.10 7.11 -21.75
C SER A 452 -19.49 7.76 -21.71
N PRO A 453 -19.60 9.07 -21.45
CA PRO A 453 -20.89 9.75 -21.37
C PRO A 453 -21.58 9.77 -22.74
N MET A 454 -22.86 9.42 -22.76
CA MET A 454 -23.72 9.48 -23.93
C MET A 454 -24.44 10.84 -24.01
N VAL A 455 -24.71 11.30 -25.22
CA VAL A 455 -25.35 12.60 -25.47
C VAL A 455 -26.85 12.41 -25.73
N VAL A 456 -27.69 13.18 -25.04
CA VAL A 456 -29.13 13.21 -25.31
C VAL A 456 -29.40 13.79 -26.70
N GLN A 457 -30.21 13.11 -27.51
CA GLN A 457 -30.55 13.51 -28.87
C GLN A 457 -31.98 14.03 -28.98
N SER A 458 -32.92 13.33 -28.36
CA SER A 458 -34.35 13.67 -28.43
C SER A 458 -35.12 13.12 -27.24
N SER A 459 -36.30 13.70 -26.99
CA SER A 459 -37.30 13.13 -26.09
C SER A 459 -38.13 12.07 -26.82
N ALA A 460 -38.55 11.06 -26.06
CA ALA A 460 -39.51 10.04 -26.44
C ALA A 460 -40.80 10.21 -25.63
N ALA A 461 -41.80 9.36 -25.87
CA ALA A 461 -43.08 9.42 -25.17
C ALA A 461 -42.91 9.17 -23.65
N ALA A 462 -43.78 9.78 -22.85
CA ALA A 462 -43.94 9.52 -21.41
C ALA A 462 -42.66 9.61 -20.56
N GLY A 463 -41.77 10.59 -20.81
CA GLY A 463 -40.56 10.80 -19.98
C GLY A 463 -39.36 9.95 -20.39
N GLY A 464 -39.42 9.32 -21.56
CA GLY A 464 -38.28 8.67 -22.21
C GLY A 464 -37.37 9.66 -22.93
N TYR A 465 -36.08 9.33 -23.03
CA TYR A 465 -35.06 10.09 -23.74
C TYR A 465 -34.12 9.15 -24.49
N ILE A 466 -33.70 9.57 -25.68
CA ILE A 466 -32.76 8.83 -26.51
C ILE A 466 -31.37 9.41 -26.32
N TYR A 467 -30.45 8.57 -25.84
CA TYR A 467 -29.03 8.89 -25.68
C TYR A 467 -28.23 8.17 -26.76
N GLN A 468 -27.21 8.84 -27.31
CA GLN A 468 -26.33 8.25 -28.31
C GLN A 468 -24.86 8.51 -28.00
N LEU A 469 -24.02 7.55 -28.37
CA LEU A 469 -22.57 7.68 -28.36
C LEU A 469 -21.98 6.99 -29.58
N SER A 470 -21.00 7.67 -30.19
CA SER A 470 -20.14 7.11 -31.23
C SER A 470 -18.71 7.20 -30.73
N ALA A 471 -18.18 6.08 -30.23
CA ALA A 471 -16.85 6.05 -29.61
C ALA A 471 -16.07 4.79 -29.99
N PRO A 472 -14.73 4.86 -30.06
CA PRO A 472 -13.90 3.69 -30.29
C PRO A 472 -13.97 2.74 -29.09
N MET A 473 -14.45 1.51 -29.32
CA MET A 473 -14.74 0.59 -28.21
C MET A 473 -13.58 -0.34 -27.84
N ALA A 474 -12.74 -0.70 -28.82
CA ALA A 474 -11.67 -1.67 -28.63
C ALA A 474 -10.30 -0.99 -28.73
N ARG A 475 -9.57 -0.95 -27.60
CA ARG A 475 -8.14 -0.57 -27.55
C ARG A 475 -7.21 -1.78 -27.70
N SER A 476 -7.77 -2.99 -27.69
CA SER A 476 -7.03 -4.25 -27.78
C SER A 476 -7.88 -5.34 -28.47
N SER A 477 -7.28 -6.46 -28.85
CA SER A 477 -8.00 -7.61 -29.41
C SER A 477 -8.66 -8.47 -28.32
N GLY A 478 -9.71 -9.20 -28.68
CA GLY A 478 -10.43 -10.11 -27.78
C GLY A 478 -11.94 -9.87 -27.75
N ILE A 479 -12.66 -10.66 -26.95
CA ILE A 479 -14.10 -10.47 -26.74
C ILE A 479 -14.30 -9.22 -25.89
N HIS A 480 -15.12 -8.30 -26.39
CA HIS A 480 -15.51 -7.08 -25.69
C HIS A 480 -17.03 -7.07 -25.51
N GLY A 481 -17.46 -6.45 -24.42
CA GLY A 481 -18.86 -6.28 -24.09
C GLY A 481 -19.10 -4.84 -23.69
N TYR A 482 -20.37 -4.45 -23.70
CA TYR A 482 -20.78 -3.17 -23.17
C TYR A 482 -22.17 -3.28 -22.54
N THR A 483 -22.46 -2.34 -21.65
CA THR A 483 -23.78 -2.10 -21.10
C THR A 483 -23.97 -0.60 -20.94
N VAL A 484 -25.16 -0.16 -20.53
CA VAL A 484 -25.47 1.24 -20.27
C VAL A 484 -25.85 1.39 -18.80
N ARG A 485 -25.42 2.49 -18.19
CA ARG A 485 -25.86 2.88 -16.85
C ARG A 485 -26.30 4.33 -16.81
N VAL A 486 -27.11 4.64 -15.80
CA VAL A 486 -27.55 5.98 -15.45
C VAL A 486 -27.02 6.32 -14.08
N LEU A 487 -26.36 7.46 -13.97
CA LEU A 487 -25.80 8.02 -12.74
C LEU A 487 -26.41 9.39 -12.46
N PRO A 488 -26.60 9.79 -11.19
CA PRO A 488 -27.08 11.12 -10.87
C PRO A 488 -25.99 12.16 -11.20
N ARG A 489 -26.39 13.32 -11.71
CA ARG A 489 -25.51 14.41 -12.10
C ARG A 489 -25.92 15.72 -11.46
N HIS A 490 -24.96 16.39 -10.84
CA HIS A 490 -25.07 17.78 -10.40
C HIS A 490 -23.68 18.40 -10.37
N ASP A 491 -23.55 19.67 -10.73
CA ASP A 491 -22.24 20.33 -10.83
C ASP A 491 -21.57 20.48 -9.45
N CYS A 492 -22.37 20.55 -8.38
CA CYS A 492 -21.87 20.57 -6.99
C CYS A 492 -21.66 19.18 -6.36
N LEU A 493 -21.65 18.09 -7.13
CA LEU A 493 -21.48 16.72 -6.58
C LEU A 493 -20.00 16.30 -6.65
N CYS A 494 -19.40 15.94 -5.50
CA CYS A 494 -17.99 15.52 -5.47
C CYS A 494 -17.73 14.14 -6.10
N SER A 495 -18.74 13.28 -6.15
CA SER A 495 -18.71 12.01 -6.87
C SER A 495 -20.13 11.56 -7.23
N PRO A 496 -20.36 11.03 -8.45
CA PRO A 496 -21.67 10.55 -8.89
C PRO A 496 -22.22 9.42 -8.02
N TYR A 497 -21.38 8.75 -7.23
CA TYR A 497 -21.77 7.63 -6.40
C TYR A 497 -22.23 8.03 -4.99
N VAL A 498 -22.00 9.27 -4.56
CA VAL A 498 -22.36 9.76 -3.21
C VAL A 498 -23.86 9.64 -2.91
N PRO A 499 -24.79 9.91 -3.85
CA PRO A 499 -26.20 9.68 -3.61
C PRO A 499 -26.57 8.20 -3.39
N GLY A 500 -25.70 7.25 -3.74
CA GLY A 500 -25.99 5.82 -3.66
C GLY A 500 -27.01 5.35 -4.71
N LEU A 501 -27.13 6.08 -5.81
CA LEU A 501 -28.10 5.83 -6.88
C LEU A 501 -27.37 5.47 -8.16
N ILE A 502 -27.75 4.34 -8.76
CA ILE A 502 -27.25 3.86 -10.04
C ILE A 502 -28.31 2.94 -10.64
N THR A 503 -28.55 3.06 -11.94
CA THR A 503 -29.43 2.14 -12.67
C THR A 503 -28.67 1.57 -13.86
N TRP A 504 -28.61 0.24 -13.95
CA TRP A 504 -28.01 -0.46 -15.08
C TRP A 504 -29.09 -0.86 -16.09
N ALA A 505 -28.69 -1.07 -17.34
CA ALA A 505 -29.51 -1.79 -18.29
C ALA A 505 -29.68 -3.23 -17.81
N GLU A 506 -30.94 -3.68 -17.71
CA GLU A 506 -31.25 -5.07 -17.43
C GLU A 506 -30.87 -5.92 -18.64
N ALA A 507 -30.36 -7.14 -18.38
CA ALA A 507 -30.19 -8.10 -19.45
C ALA A 507 -31.57 -8.42 -20.04
N PRO A 508 -31.74 -8.48 -21.37
CA PRO A 508 -33.00 -8.89 -21.94
C PRO A 508 -33.36 -10.28 -21.39
N ASP A 509 -34.60 -10.44 -20.91
CA ASP A 509 -35.10 -11.71 -20.38
C ASP A 509 -34.76 -12.86 -21.36
N GLY A 510 -33.85 -13.75 -20.95
CA GLY A 510 -33.46 -14.94 -21.71
C GLY A 510 -32.12 -14.90 -22.47
N ALA A 511 -31.12 -14.14 -22.00
CA ALA A 511 -29.73 -14.24 -22.46
C ALA A 511 -28.84 -15.12 -21.53
#